data_AF-A0AAF0C6I1-F1
#
_entry.id   AF-A0AAF0C6I1-F1
#
_cell.length_a   1.000
_cell.length_b   1.000
_cell.length_c   1.000
_cell.angle_alpha   90.00
_cell.angle_beta   90.00
_cell.angle_gamma   90.00
#
_symmetry.space_group_name_H-M   'P 1'
#
loop_
_entity.id
_entity.type
_entity.pdbx_description
1 polymer ?
#
loop_
_entity_poly.entity_id
_entity_poly.type
_entity_poly.pdbx_seq_one_letter_code
_entity_poly.pdbx_strand_id
1 'polypeptide(L)'
;MMNAKCLKSALAVFILSVTCLAGKANAGLIVGELYTDASGSAWEYVGSFDLAAGPNWREVNQSTEHKPYNGIEAAELLFGELAPGGEYALSSNVFQTGETYEVNHMAWYDGIISYIHEKSESLAADKYNDGRYYNEGDFSAYISDRGVLGENINHVFKTASVPEPATLVLLTLTLTGLAFRRFKYR
;
A
#
# COMPACT_ATOMS: atom_id res chain seq x y z
N MET A 1 4.63 -40.49 37.10
CA MET A 1 3.35 -39.77 37.31
C MET A 1 3.65 -38.28 37.34
N MET A 2 3.11 -37.51 36.40
CA MET A 2 3.31 -36.05 36.38
C MET A 2 2.60 -35.44 37.60
N ASN A 3 3.33 -34.69 38.42
CA ASN A 3 2.79 -34.10 39.65
C ASN A 3 1.65 -33.13 39.29
N ALA A 4 0.48 -33.26 39.93
CA ALA A 4 -0.73 -32.50 39.59
C ALA A 4 -0.52 -30.97 39.63
N LYS A 5 0.50 -30.50 40.37
CA LYS A 5 0.92 -29.09 40.37
C LYS A 5 1.57 -28.66 39.03
N CYS A 6 2.44 -29.48 38.44
CA CYS A 6 3.06 -29.19 37.15
C CYS A 6 2.05 -29.18 36.00
N LEU A 7 1.05 -30.07 36.03
CA LEU A 7 0.00 -30.10 35.02
C LEU A 7 -0.85 -28.83 35.03
N LYS A 8 -1.20 -28.32 36.23
CA LYS A 8 -1.95 -27.07 36.39
C LYS A 8 -1.14 -25.85 35.92
N SER A 9 0.16 -25.80 36.22
CA SER A 9 1.04 -24.74 35.74
C SER A 9 1.21 -24.76 34.22
N ALA A 10 1.39 -25.94 33.62
CA ALA A 10 1.49 -26.08 32.16
C ALA A 10 0.18 -25.69 31.45
N LEU A 11 -0.97 -26.07 32.02
CA LEU A 11 -2.28 -25.68 31.50
C LEU A 11 -2.50 -24.16 31.59
N ALA A 12 -2.09 -23.53 32.69
CA ALA A 12 -2.18 -22.08 32.86
C ALA A 12 -1.30 -21.31 31.86
N VAL A 13 -0.07 -21.78 31.62
CA VAL A 13 0.83 -21.20 30.61
C VAL A 13 0.26 -21.39 29.21
N PHE A 14 -0.33 -22.54 28.92
CA PHE A 14 -0.98 -22.80 27.63
C PHE A 14 -2.18 -21.88 27.41
N ILE A 15 -3.08 -21.74 28.40
CA ILE A 15 -4.23 -20.83 28.32
C ILE A 15 -3.75 -19.38 28.16
N LEU A 16 -2.71 -18.96 28.88
CA LEU A 16 -2.15 -17.61 28.76
C LEU A 16 -1.53 -17.38 27.37
N SER A 17 -0.82 -18.35 26.81
CA SER A 17 -0.25 -18.25 25.45
C SER A 17 -1.33 -18.20 24.36
N VAL A 18 -2.40 -19.00 24.50
CA VAL A 18 -3.50 -19.03 23.51
C VAL A 18 -4.33 -17.75 23.59
N THR A 19 -4.58 -17.21 24.80
CA THR A 19 -5.35 -15.96 24.97
C THR A 19 -4.55 -14.71 24.57
N CYS A 20 -3.23 -14.69 24.74
CA CYS A 20 -2.38 -13.61 24.23
C CYS A 20 -2.27 -13.61 22.70
N LEU A 21 -2.36 -14.78 22.04
CA LEU A 21 -2.31 -14.90 20.57
C LEU A 21 -3.69 -14.72 19.91
N ALA A 22 -4.78 -14.98 20.63
CA ALA A 22 -6.15 -14.82 20.12
C ALA A 22 -6.56 -13.35 19.88
N GLY A 23 -5.81 -12.37 20.40
CA GLY A 23 -6.13 -10.95 20.30
C GLY A 23 -5.72 -10.25 19.00
N LYS A 24 -5.09 -10.94 18.04
CA LYS A 24 -4.58 -10.32 16.80
C LYS A 24 -4.88 -11.04 15.50
N ALA A 25 -5.77 -12.05 15.51
CA ALA A 25 -6.27 -12.61 14.26
C ALA A 25 -7.33 -11.66 13.66
N ASN A 26 -6.90 -10.58 13.02
CA ASN A 26 -7.78 -9.79 12.16
C ASN A 26 -7.88 -10.51 10.81
N ALA A 27 -8.77 -11.49 10.71
CA ALA A 27 -9.13 -12.11 9.45
C ALA A 27 -10.08 -11.17 8.69
N GLY A 28 -9.52 -10.09 8.14
CA GLY A 28 -10.22 -9.27 7.16
C GLY A 28 -10.49 -10.08 5.89
N LEU A 29 -11.67 -9.96 5.32
CA LEU A 29 -11.96 -10.48 3.98
C LEU A 29 -11.05 -9.75 2.99
N ILE A 30 -10.13 -10.47 2.34
CA ILE A 30 -9.36 -9.93 1.22
C ILE A 30 -10.32 -9.85 0.04
N VAL A 31 -10.79 -8.64 -0.29
CA VAL A 31 -11.62 -8.38 -1.47
C VAL A 31 -10.72 -7.78 -2.54
N GLY A 32 -10.50 -8.52 -3.64
CA GLY A 32 -9.70 -8.07 -4.77
C GLY A 32 -8.50 -8.97 -5.09
N GLU A 33 -7.85 -8.70 -6.22
CA GLU A 33 -6.54 -9.29 -6.54
C GLU A 33 -5.46 -8.62 -5.70
N LEU A 34 -4.57 -9.43 -5.11
CA LEU A 34 -3.39 -8.93 -4.41
C LEU A 34 -2.26 -8.77 -5.41
N TYR A 35 -1.65 -7.59 -5.39
CA TYR A 35 -0.47 -7.27 -6.17
C TYR A 35 0.74 -7.19 -5.25
N THR A 36 1.92 -7.38 -5.81
CA THR A 36 3.17 -7.26 -5.07
C THR A 36 4.06 -6.23 -5.72
N ASP A 37 4.87 -5.56 -4.92
CA ASP A 37 6.02 -4.79 -5.41
C ASP A 37 7.29 -5.66 -5.43
N ALA A 38 8.39 -5.09 -5.93
CA ALA A 38 9.71 -5.73 -5.96
C ALA A 38 10.24 -6.14 -4.57
N SER A 39 9.75 -5.51 -3.50
CA SER A 39 10.12 -5.82 -2.11
C SER A 39 9.29 -6.97 -1.52
N GLY A 40 8.24 -7.41 -2.22
CA GLY A 40 7.30 -8.44 -1.79
C GLY A 40 6.20 -7.92 -0.86
N SER A 41 6.01 -6.60 -0.75
CA SER A 41 4.87 -6.06 0.00
C SER A 41 3.59 -6.27 -0.79
N ALA A 42 2.49 -6.53 -0.08
CA ALA A 42 1.21 -6.85 -0.69
C ALA A 42 0.29 -5.62 -0.74
N TRP A 43 -0.36 -5.45 -1.88
CA TRP A 43 -1.12 -4.27 -2.24
C TRP A 43 -2.49 -4.66 -2.80
N GLU A 44 -3.53 -3.90 -2.43
CA GLU A 44 -4.90 -4.07 -2.91
C GLU A 44 -5.23 -2.94 -3.91
N TYR A 45 -5.73 -3.28 -5.09
CA TYR A 45 -6.11 -2.28 -6.09
C TYR A 45 -7.33 -1.47 -5.64
N VAL A 46 -7.23 -0.15 -5.76
CA VAL A 46 -8.29 0.80 -5.35
C VAL A 46 -8.99 1.38 -6.57
N GLY A 47 -8.23 1.69 -7.62
CA GLY A 47 -8.73 2.33 -8.82
C GLY A 47 -7.61 2.96 -9.62
N SER A 48 -7.95 3.84 -10.54
CA SER A 48 -6.97 4.55 -11.36
C SER A 48 -7.45 5.95 -11.66
N PHE A 49 -6.51 6.86 -11.89
CA PHE A 49 -6.79 8.19 -12.37
C PHE A 49 -5.91 8.53 -13.56
N ASP A 50 -6.43 9.40 -14.41
CA ASP A 50 -5.70 9.92 -15.55
C ASP A 50 -4.96 11.19 -15.14
N LEU A 51 -3.69 11.30 -15.52
CA LEU A 51 -2.92 12.51 -15.33
C LEU A 51 -3.63 13.75 -15.88
N ALA A 52 -4.25 13.65 -17.07
CA ALA A 52 -4.86 14.75 -17.78
C ALA A 52 -6.27 15.12 -17.27
N ALA A 53 -6.81 14.37 -16.29
CA ALA A 53 -8.13 14.61 -15.71
C ALA A 53 -8.14 15.65 -14.58
N GLY A 54 -6.97 16.18 -14.22
CA GLY A 54 -6.85 17.21 -13.18
C GLY A 54 -7.31 18.61 -13.60
N PRO A 55 -7.22 19.59 -12.68
CA PRO A 55 -7.52 20.99 -12.96
C PRO A 55 -6.69 21.53 -14.12
N ASN A 56 -7.20 22.54 -14.83
CA ASN A 56 -6.41 23.17 -15.88
C ASN A 56 -5.19 23.87 -15.28
N TRP A 57 -4.02 23.77 -15.92
CA TRP A 57 -2.80 24.39 -15.40
C TRP A 57 -2.91 25.91 -15.16
N ARG A 58 -3.77 26.61 -15.92
CA ARG A 58 -4.02 28.04 -15.69
C ARG A 58 -4.77 28.28 -14.39
N GLU A 59 -5.69 27.39 -14.02
CA GLU A 59 -6.45 27.46 -12.77
C GLU A 59 -5.54 27.16 -11.58
N VAL A 60 -4.65 26.16 -11.71
CA VAL A 60 -3.62 25.86 -10.69
C VAL A 60 -2.76 27.09 -10.39
N ASN A 61 -2.40 27.89 -11.40
CA ASN A 61 -1.58 29.08 -11.21
C ASN A 61 -2.32 30.34 -10.75
N GLN A 62 -3.66 30.31 -10.75
CA GLN A 62 -4.50 31.47 -10.40
C GLN A 62 -5.30 31.26 -9.11
N SER A 63 -5.48 30.01 -8.70
CA SER A 63 -6.25 29.63 -7.52
C SER A 63 -5.33 29.19 -6.39
N THR A 64 -5.76 29.40 -5.15
CA THR A 64 -5.14 28.81 -3.96
C THR A 64 -5.75 27.45 -3.60
N GLU A 65 -6.79 27.01 -4.32
CA GLU A 65 -7.50 25.74 -4.08
C GLU A 65 -6.84 24.55 -4.79
N HIS A 66 -5.88 24.83 -5.66
CA HIS A 66 -5.16 23.83 -6.43
C HIS A 66 -3.67 24.05 -6.26
N LYS A 67 -2.92 22.96 -6.37
CA LYS A 67 -1.46 22.94 -6.36
C LYS A 67 -0.99 21.81 -7.29
N PRO A 68 0.30 21.76 -7.66
CA PRO A 68 0.87 20.55 -8.21
C PRO A 68 0.75 19.40 -7.19
N TYR A 69 0.30 18.23 -7.64
CA TYR A 69 0.15 17.05 -6.79
C TYR A 69 1.16 15.99 -7.19
N ASN A 70 1.83 15.36 -6.23
CA ASN A 70 2.51 14.10 -6.50
C ASN A 70 1.52 12.93 -6.67
N GLY A 71 2.03 11.77 -7.07
CA GLY A 71 1.19 10.59 -7.31
C GLY A 71 0.38 10.18 -6.08
N ILE A 72 0.99 10.20 -4.90
CA ILE A 72 0.37 9.85 -3.63
C ILE A 72 -0.66 10.91 -3.21
N GLU A 73 -0.30 12.20 -3.27
CA GLU A 73 -1.21 13.30 -2.94
C GLU A 73 -2.44 13.33 -3.85
N ALA A 74 -2.26 13.02 -5.14
CA ALA A 74 -3.36 12.87 -6.08
C ALA A 74 -4.25 11.67 -5.72
N ALA A 75 -3.66 10.55 -5.30
CA ALA A 75 -4.42 9.39 -4.83
C ALA A 75 -5.24 9.71 -3.57
N GLU A 76 -4.64 10.39 -2.59
CA GLU A 76 -5.34 10.83 -1.37
C GLU A 76 -6.49 11.80 -1.70
N LEU A 77 -6.27 12.73 -2.63
CA LEU A 77 -7.29 13.67 -3.10
C LEU A 77 -8.51 12.95 -3.71
N LEU A 78 -8.26 11.89 -4.50
CA LEU A 78 -9.30 11.23 -5.31
C LEU A 78 -9.98 10.05 -4.62
N PHE A 79 -9.24 9.32 -3.78
CA PHE A 79 -9.72 8.10 -3.12
C PHE A 79 -9.90 8.27 -1.61
N GLY A 80 -9.50 9.42 -1.05
CA GLY A 80 -9.61 9.76 0.36
C GLY A 80 -8.39 9.35 1.17
N GLU A 81 -8.29 9.85 2.41
CA GLU A 81 -7.22 9.46 3.32
C GLU A 81 -7.43 8.03 3.84
N LEU A 82 -6.33 7.28 3.96
CA LEU A 82 -6.35 5.94 4.54
C LEU A 82 -6.38 6.01 6.08
N ALA A 83 -6.82 4.92 6.70
CA ALA A 83 -6.71 4.77 8.14
C ALA A 83 -5.23 4.79 8.58
N PRO A 84 -4.93 5.18 9.84
CA PRO A 84 -3.55 5.25 10.32
C PRO A 84 -2.76 3.95 10.09
N GLY A 85 -1.60 4.07 9.45
CA GLY A 85 -0.73 2.95 9.07
C GLY A 85 -1.06 2.31 7.72
N GLY A 86 -2.08 2.80 7.02
CA GLY A 86 -2.29 2.51 5.60
C GLY A 86 -1.49 3.47 4.73
N GLU A 87 -0.97 2.96 3.62
CA GLU A 87 -0.23 3.73 2.63
C GLU A 87 -0.81 3.49 1.24
N TYR A 88 -0.73 4.51 0.39
CA TYR A 88 -0.96 4.35 -1.05
C TYR A 88 0.35 3.97 -1.73
N ALA A 89 0.23 3.26 -2.84
CA ALA A 89 1.29 3.07 -3.83
C ALA A 89 0.66 3.12 -5.22
N LEU A 90 1.47 3.46 -6.21
CA LEU A 90 1.08 3.70 -7.57
C LEU A 90 1.84 2.78 -8.52
N SER A 91 1.24 2.61 -9.70
CA SER A 91 1.91 2.05 -10.85
C SER A 91 1.50 2.76 -12.14
N SER A 92 2.52 3.17 -12.88
CA SER A 92 2.46 3.78 -14.21
C SER A 92 2.39 2.75 -15.35
N ASN A 93 2.52 1.45 -15.03
CA ASN A 93 2.58 0.38 -16.02
C ASN A 93 1.25 0.27 -16.79
N VAL A 94 1.34 0.12 -18.11
CA VAL A 94 0.19 -0.17 -18.97
C VAL A 94 -0.21 -1.62 -18.78
N PHE A 95 -1.48 -1.88 -18.43
CA PHE A 95 -2.01 -3.25 -18.34
C PHE A 95 -1.97 -3.95 -19.71
N GLN A 96 -1.04 -4.89 -19.89
CA GLN A 96 -0.99 -5.76 -21.05
C GLN A 96 -1.43 -7.18 -20.71
N THR A 97 -2.22 -7.79 -21.59
CA THR A 97 -2.70 -9.17 -21.41
C THR A 97 -1.51 -10.13 -21.35
N GLY A 98 -1.36 -10.84 -20.22
CA GLY A 98 -0.33 -11.86 -20.03
C GLY A 98 0.91 -11.41 -19.24
N GLU A 99 0.97 -10.14 -18.83
CA GLU A 99 2.02 -9.65 -17.93
C GLU A 99 1.60 -9.81 -16.47
N THR A 100 2.58 -10.13 -15.61
CA THR A 100 2.36 -10.12 -14.16
C THR A 100 2.42 -8.67 -13.70
N TYR A 101 1.32 -8.20 -13.14
CA TYR A 101 1.22 -6.82 -12.71
C TYR A 101 2.01 -6.57 -11.43
N GLU A 102 2.78 -5.49 -11.41
CA GLU A 102 3.64 -5.10 -10.29
C GLU A 102 3.36 -3.65 -9.89
N VAL A 103 3.34 -3.41 -8.58
CA VAL A 103 3.37 -2.06 -8.01
C VAL A 103 4.80 -1.55 -8.11
N ASN A 104 5.04 -0.60 -9.02
CA ASN A 104 6.40 -0.15 -9.36
C ASN A 104 6.83 1.12 -8.62
N HIS A 105 5.94 1.73 -7.81
CA HIS A 105 6.15 2.97 -7.07
C HIS A 105 6.43 4.20 -7.97
N MET A 106 5.90 4.17 -9.18
CA MET A 106 6.03 5.22 -10.18
C MET A 106 4.66 5.75 -10.59
N ALA A 107 4.64 7.01 -11.00
CA ALA A 107 3.48 7.69 -11.55
C ALA A 107 3.86 8.49 -12.79
N TRP A 108 2.88 8.72 -13.66
CA TRP A 108 2.92 9.67 -14.75
C TRP A 108 2.71 11.09 -14.24
N TYR A 109 3.55 12.00 -14.72
CA TYR A 109 3.59 13.41 -14.39
C TYR A 109 3.64 14.25 -15.65
N ASP A 110 3.00 15.41 -15.61
CA ASP A 110 3.28 16.51 -16.51
C ASP A 110 4.22 17.44 -15.75
N GLY A 111 5.33 17.83 -16.39
CA GLY A 111 6.32 18.73 -15.79
C GLY A 111 6.52 19.99 -16.59
N ILE A 112 6.61 21.14 -15.93
CA ILE A 112 6.95 22.40 -16.58
C ILE A 112 8.27 22.25 -17.35
N ILE A 113 8.26 22.57 -18.65
CA ILE A 113 9.36 22.42 -19.63
C ILE A 113 9.74 20.96 -19.95
N SER A 114 9.54 20.03 -19.02
CA SER A 114 9.99 18.64 -19.16
C SER A 114 9.04 17.75 -19.99
N TYR A 115 7.75 18.10 -20.13
CA TYR A 115 6.70 17.27 -20.73
C TYR A 115 6.33 16.07 -19.85
N ILE A 116 5.61 15.09 -20.43
CA ILE A 116 5.12 13.90 -19.76
C ILE A 116 6.28 12.97 -19.40
N HIS A 117 6.32 12.56 -18.14
CA HIS A 117 7.35 11.67 -17.61
C HIS A 117 6.81 10.71 -16.58
N GLU A 118 7.45 9.56 -16.52
CA GLU A 118 7.34 8.66 -15.40
C GLU A 118 8.38 9.04 -14.33
N LYS A 119 7.94 9.22 -13.08
CA LYS A 119 8.79 9.52 -11.92
C LYS A 119 8.26 8.81 -10.68
N SER A 120 9.03 8.85 -9.60
CA SER A 120 8.57 8.32 -8.30
C SER A 120 7.24 8.93 -7.89
N GLU A 121 6.35 8.10 -7.35
CA GLU A 121 5.04 8.49 -6.82
C GLU A 121 5.09 9.53 -5.70
N SER A 122 6.22 9.63 -4.99
CA SER A 122 6.46 10.53 -3.85
C SER A 122 7.40 11.70 -4.18
N LEU A 123 7.55 12.01 -5.48
CA LEU A 123 8.30 13.17 -5.94
C LEU A 123 7.85 14.47 -5.23
N ALA A 124 8.79 15.37 -4.96
CA ALA A 124 8.46 16.75 -4.61
C ALA A 124 7.88 17.47 -5.84
N ALA A 125 6.55 17.43 -5.98
CA ALA A 125 5.80 17.96 -7.13
C ALA A 125 5.88 19.49 -7.25
N ASP A 126 5.80 20.19 -6.12
CA ASP A 126 6.00 21.63 -6.04
C ASP A 126 7.42 21.90 -5.52
N LYS A 127 8.35 22.20 -6.43
CA LYS A 127 9.78 22.29 -6.11
C LYS A 127 10.10 23.46 -5.19
N TYR A 128 9.34 24.55 -5.31
CA TYR A 128 9.55 25.79 -4.57
C TYR A 128 8.56 25.97 -3.41
N ASN A 129 7.60 25.06 -3.27
CA ASN A 129 6.54 25.08 -2.28
C ASN A 129 5.75 26.41 -2.30
N ASP A 130 5.47 26.91 -3.50
CA ASP A 130 4.73 28.16 -3.74
C ASP A 130 3.26 27.92 -4.15
N GLY A 131 2.85 26.66 -4.23
CA GLY A 131 1.52 26.20 -4.62
C GLY A 131 1.23 26.30 -6.11
N ARG A 132 2.24 26.54 -6.96
CA ARG A 132 2.05 26.85 -8.38
C ARG A 132 2.71 25.81 -9.28
N TYR A 133 2.16 25.68 -10.47
CA TYR A 133 2.70 24.86 -11.55
C TYR A 133 3.27 25.80 -12.63
N TYR A 134 4.42 26.42 -12.36
CA TYR A 134 4.96 27.47 -13.25
C TYR A 134 6.47 27.45 -13.41
N ASN A 135 7.21 26.93 -12.44
CA ASN A 135 8.67 26.94 -12.44
C ASN A 135 9.25 25.64 -12.98
N GLU A 136 10.44 25.71 -13.57
CA GLU A 136 11.14 24.50 -14.00
C GLU A 136 11.44 23.57 -12.81
N GLY A 137 10.94 22.35 -12.94
CA GLY A 137 11.00 21.32 -11.90
C GLY A 137 9.70 21.15 -11.12
N ASP A 138 8.66 21.94 -11.42
CA ASP A 138 7.31 21.64 -10.94
C ASP A 138 6.71 20.52 -11.80
N PHE A 139 6.14 19.52 -11.15
CA PHE A 139 5.50 18.36 -11.74
C PHE A 139 4.13 18.16 -11.10
N SER A 140 3.14 17.70 -11.87
CA SER A 140 1.88 17.25 -11.29
C SER A 140 1.44 15.94 -11.93
N ALA A 141 1.05 14.99 -11.09
CA ALA A 141 0.45 13.73 -11.50
C ALA A 141 -1.04 13.88 -11.83
N TYR A 142 -1.65 15.03 -11.52
CA TYR A 142 -3.06 15.29 -11.76
C TYR A 142 -3.25 16.75 -12.23
N ILE A 143 -3.10 16.97 -13.54
CA ILE A 143 -3.20 18.29 -14.17
C ILE A 143 -3.58 18.18 -15.65
N SER A 144 -4.47 19.07 -16.09
CA SER A 144 -4.78 19.23 -17.51
C SER A 144 -3.89 20.31 -18.14
N ASP A 145 -2.80 19.86 -18.78
CA ASP A 145 -1.86 20.71 -19.52
C ASP A 145 -1.51 20.13 -20.90
N ARG A 146 -0.48 19.28 -21.00
CA ARG A 146 -0.01 18.66 -22.25
C ARG A 146 -0.41 17.19 -22.39
N GLY A 147 -0.80 16.55 -21.30
CA GLY A 147 -1.30 15.18 -21.31
C GLY A 147 -2.59 15.02 -22.11
N VAL A 148 -2.80 13.82 -22.65
CA VAL A 148 -4.02 13.44 -23.37
C VAL A 148 -4.82 12.46 -22.53
N LEU A 149 -6.13 12.71 -22.42
CA LEU A 149 -7.04 11.81 -21.72
C LEU A 149 -7.03 10.41 -22.36
N GLY A 150 -6.82 9.40 -21.53
CA GLY A 150 -6.77 7.98 -21.85
C GLY A 150 -5.35 7.44 -22.03
N GLU A 151 -4.31 8.28 -22.03
CA GLU A 151 -2.94 7.84 -22.35
C GLU A 151 -2.08 7.56 -21.12
N ASN A 152 -2.09 8.47 -20.14
CA ASN A 152 -1.19 8.42 -18.99
C ASN A 152 -1.98 8.10 -17.71
N ILE A 153 -2.30 6.82 -17.55
CA ILE A 153 -3.11 6.33 -16.44
C ILE A 153 -2.20 5.92 -15.28
N ASN A 154 -2.51 6.45 -14.11
CA ASN A 154 -1.92 6.12 -12.83
C ASN A 154 -2.84 5.14 -12.10
N HIS A 155 -2.34 3.95 -11.81
CA HIS A 155 -3.06 2.92 -11.06
C HIS A 155 -2.73 3.03 -9.58
N VAL A 156 -3.76 2.96 -8.74
CA VAL A 156 -3.66 3.23 -7.31
C VAL A 156 -3.95 1.96 -6.51
N PHE A 157 -3.06 1.71 -5.56
CA PHE A 157 -3.10 0.59 -4.65
C PHE A 157 -2.99 1.10 -3.22
N LYS A 158 -3.58 0.36 -2.28
CA LYS A 158 -3.40 0.59 -0.85
C LYS A 158 -2.76 -0.63 -0.21
N THR A 159 -2.08 -0.43 0.91
CA THR A 159 -1.53 -1.53 1.73
C THR A 159 -2.61 -2.59 1.99
N ALA A 160 -2.33 -3.84 1.62
CA ALA A 160 -3.26 -4.94 1.86
C ALA A 160 -3.12 -5.46 3.30
N SER A 161 -4.25 -5.69 3.98
CA SER A 161 -4.23 -6.44 5.23
C SER A 161 -4.11 -7.93 4.93
N VAL A 162 -2.88 -8.45 4.83
CA VAL A 162 -2.66 -9.89 4.68
C VAL A 162 -2.77 -10.55 6.05
N PRO A 163 -3.72 -11.48 6.28
CA PRO A 163 -3.78 -12.25 7.52
C PRO A 163 -2.45 -13.00 7.70
N GLU A 164 -1.92 -13.02 8.93
CA GLU A 164 -0.67 -13.71 9.21
C GLU A 164 -0.68 -15.14 8.65
N PRO A 165 0.40 -15.61 8.01
CA PRO A 165 0.44 -16.94 7.43
C PRO A 165 0.11 -18.01 8.46
N ALA A 166 -0.87 -18.88 8.15
CA ALA A 166 -1.25 -20.02 8.99
C ALA A 166 -0.07 -20.96 9.32
N THR A 167 1.05 -20.84 8.60
CA THR A 167 2.34 -21.48 8.90
C THR A 167 2.89 -21.12 10.27
N LEU A 168 2.72 -19.88 10.78
CA LEU A 168 3.15 -19.52 12.13
C LEU A 168 2.29 -20.24 13.19
N VAL A 169 0.99 -20.36 12.94
CA VAL A 169 0.06 -21.12 13.79
C VAL A 169 0.41 -22.61 13.76
N LEU A 170 0.68 -23.18 12.59
CA LEU A 170 1.09 -24.58 12.45
C LEU A 170 2.46 -24.84 13.08
N LEU A 171 3.42 -23.93 12.93
CA LEU A 171 4.75 -24.05 13.53
C LEU A 171 4.66 -24.03 15.06
N THR A 172 3.87 -23.11 15.62
CA THR A 172 3.65 -23.05 17.07
C THR A 172 2.91 -24.28 17.58
N LEU A 173 1.88 -24.76 16.88
CA LEU A 173 1.16 -25.98 17.24
C LEU A 173 2.07 -27.22 17.20
N THR A 174 2.88 -27.36 16.16
CA THR A 174 3.80 -28.49 15.98
C THR A 174 4.91 -28.49 17.03
N LEU A 175 5.54 -27.34 17.30
CA LEU A 175 6.53 -27.21 18.38
C LEU A 175 5.92 -27.53 19.75
N THR A 176 4.69 -27.08 20.01
CA THR A 176 3.96 -27.39 21.24
C THR A 176 3.67 -28.88 21.34
N GLY A 177 3.19 -29.52 20.27
CA GLY A 177 2.96 -30.96 20.20
C GLY A 177 4.22 -31.79 20.42
N LEU A 178 5.35 -31.37 19.85
CA LEU A 178 6.66 -32.02 20.07
C LEU A 178 7.14 -31.87 21.52
N ALA A 179 6.94 -30.70 22.13
CA ALA A 179 7.30 -30.47 23.53
C ALA A 179 6.51 -31.40 24.46
N PHE A 180 5.19 -31.55 24.25
CA PHE A 180 4.36 -32.47 25.02
C PHE A 180 4.75 -33.94 24.84
N ARG A 181 5.24 -34.35 23.66
CA ARG A 181 5.73 -35.72 23.43
C ARG A 181 6.94 -36.07 24.30
N ARG A 182 7.83 -35.11 24.58
CA ARG A 182 9.01 -35.32 25.43
C ARG A 182 8.67 -35.58 26.90
N PHE A 183 7.55 -35.08 27.39
CA PHE A 183 7.12 -35.29 28.79
C PHE A 183 6.49 -36.66 29.05
N LYS A 184 6.17 -37.45 28.03
CA LYS A 184 5.59 -38.80 28.19
C LYS A 184 6.64 -39.91 28.34
N TYR A 185 7.92 -39.61 28.11
CA TYR A 185 9.04 -40.57 28.18
C TYR A 185 10.02 -40.30 29.35
N ARG A 186 9.59 -39.54 30.36
CA ARG A 186 10.23 -39.40 31.67
C ARG A 186 9.22 -39.71 32.77
#